data_AF-A0AAP4A9Z3-F1
#
_entry.id   AF-A0AAP4A9Z3-F1
#
_cell.length_a   1.000
_cell.length_b   1.000
_cell.length_c   1.000
_cell.angle_alpha   90.00
_cell.angle_beta   90.00
_cell.angle_gamma   90.00
#
_symmetry.space_group_name_H-M   'P 1'
#
loop_
_entity.id
_entity.type
_entity.pdbx_description
1 polymer ?
#
loop_
_entity_poly.entity_id
_entity_poly.type
_entity_poly.pdbx_seq_one_letter_code
_entity_poly.pdbx_strand_id
1 'polypeptide(L)' 'MAKVKISITLDENIYKQVAKEAEADDRKVSQQINKILKDFFKEKGKI' A
#
# COMPACT_ATOMS: atom_id res chain seq x y z
N MET A 1 -14.07 8.29 8.15
CA MET A 1 -12.60 8.46 8.07
C MET A 1 -12.27 9.16 6.77
N ALA A 2 -11.51 10.26 6.83
CA ALA A 2 -11.12 11.02 5.64
C ALA A 2 -10.11 10.22 4.81
N LYS A 3 -10.29 10.20 3.48
CA LYS A 3 -9.33 9.62 2.53
C LYS A 3 -8.67 10.76 1.78
N VAL A 4 -7.35 10.76 1.68
CA VAL A 4 -6.59 11.74 0.90
C VAL A 4 -6.14 11.07 -0.40
N LYS A 5 -6.37 11.73 -1.54
CA LYS A 5 -5.82 11.29 -2.83
C LYS A 5 -4.47 11.97 -3.03
N ILE A 6 -3.45 11.17 -3.30
CA ILE A 6 -2.10 11.64 -3.58
C ILE A 6 -1.59 10.97 -4.85
N SER A 7 -0.72 11.65 -5.58
CA SER A 7 0.09 11.03 -6.65
C SER A 7 1.49 10.78 -6.09
N ILE A 8 2.00 9.57 -6.28
CA ILE A 8 3.33 9.18 -5.82
C ILE A 8 4.07 8.48 -6.97
N THR A 9 5.38 8.68 -7.04
CA THR A 9 6.26 7.93 -7.93
C THR A 9 6.81 6.74 -7.15
N LEU A 10 6.69 5.54 -7.72
CA LEU A 10 7.24 4.31 -7.17
C LEU A 10 8.20 3.71 -8.17
N ASP A 11 9.24 3.06 -7.66
CA ASP A 11 10.08 2.19 -8.48
C ASP A 11 9.21 1.12 -9.16
N GLU A 12 9.53 0.82 -10.43
CA GLU A 12 8.71 -0.09 -11.25
C GLU A 12 8.69 -1.51 -10.67
N ASN A 13 9.84 -2.00 -10.19
CA ASN A 13 9.92 -3.33 -9.61
C ASN A 13 9.10 -3.40 -8.31
N ILE A 14 9.19 -2.36 -7.47
CA ILE A 14 8.35 -2.26 -6.26
C ILE A 14 6.86 -2.25 -6.62
N TYR A 15 6.45 -1.44 -7.60
CA TYR A 15 5.05 -1.39 -8.04
C TYR A 15 4.57 -2.77 -8.53
N LYS A 16 5.37 -3.47 -9.32
CA LYS A 16 5.05 -4.82 -9.81
C LYS A 16 4.86 -5.84 -8.68
N GLN A 17 5.70 -5.79 -7.64
CA GLN A 17 5.53 -6.68 -6.48
C GLN A 17 4.23 -6.37 -5.73
N VAL A 18 3.98 -5.09 -5.43
CA VAL A 18 2.76 -4.67 -4.73
C VAL A 18 1.51 -5.01 -5.54
N ALA A 19 1.55 -4.86 -6.86
CA ALA A 19 0.45 -5.23 -7.75
C ALA A 19 0.16 -6.73 -7.69
N LYS A 20 1.18 -7.59 -7.78
CA LYS A 20 1.03 -9.05 -7.67
C LYS A 20 0.41 -9.47 -6.34
N GLU A 21 0.86 -8.87 -5.23
CA GLU A 21 0.29 -9.15 -3.91
C GLU A 21 -1.16 -8.69 -3.81
N ALA A 22 -1.50 -7.56 -4.43
CA ALA A 22 -2.86 -7.05 -4.46
C ALA A 22 -3.78 -7.97 -5.29
N GLU A 23 -3.32 -8.43 -6.45
CA GLU A 23 -4.04 -9.39 -7.31
C GLU A 23 -4.28 -10.72 -6.60
N ALA A 24 -3.28 -11.25 -5.88
CA ALA A 24 -3.42 -12.51 -5.14
C ALA A 24 -4.48 -12.46 -4.03
N ASP A 25 -4.80 -11.27 -3.51
CA ASP A 25 -5.77 -11.05 -2.43
C ASP A 25 -7.10 -10.44 -2.95
N ASP A 26 -7.29 -10.34 -4.27
CA ASP A 26 -8.46 -9.68 -4.92
C ASP A 26 -8.63 -8.21 -4.45
N ARG A 27 -7.53 -7.47 -4.33
CA ARG A 27 -7.49 -6.07 -3.85
C ARG A 27 -6.92 -5.12 -4.88
N LYS A 28 -7.26 -3.84 -4.73
CA LYS A 28 -6.64 -2.76 -5.50
C LYS A 28 -5.23 -2.47 -4.96
N VAL A 29 -4.31 -2.09 -5.86
CA VAL A 29 -2.94 -1.66 -5.49
C VAL A 29 -2.94 -0.61 -4.37
N SER A 30 -3.82 0.39 -4.43
CA SER A 30 -3.93 1.42 -3.39
C SER A 30 -4.36 0.88 -2.02
N GLN A 31 -5.15 -0.19 -1.98
CA GLN A 31 -5.51 -0.86 -0.73
C GLN A 31 -4.33 -1.65 -0.17
N GLN A 32 -3.55 -2.30 -1.03
CA GLN A 32 -2.34 -3.02 -0.61
C GLN A 32 -1.28 -2.05 -0.08
N ILE A 33 -1.01 -0.94 -0.79
CA ILE A 33 -0.12 0.13 -0.29
C ILE A 33 -0.59 0.62 1.09
N ASN A 34 -1.89 0.86 1.26
CA ASN A 34 -2.43 1.31 2.54
C ASN A 34 -2.28 0.26 3.65
N LYS A 35 -2.41 -1.03 3.34
CA LYS A 35 -2.16 -2.13 4.29
C LYS A 35 -0.70 -2.15 4.73
N ILE A 36 0.23 -2.10 3.77
CA ILE A 36 1.69 -2.08 4.03
C ILE A 36 2.06 -0.89 4.90
N LEU A 37 1.59 0.31 4.56
CA LEU A 37 1.86 1.52 5.33
C LEU A 37 1.29 1.44 6.75
N LYS A 38 0.08 0.88 6.91
CA LYS A 38 -0.51 0.68 8.23
C LYS A 38 0.31 -0.29 9.08
N ASP A 39 0.73 -1.40 8.50
CA ASP A 39 1.55 -2.39 9.20
C ASP A 39 2.87 -1.77 9.65
N PHE A 40 3.56 -1.08 8.74
CA PHE A 40 4.79 -0.34 9.01
C PHE A 40 4.66 0.68 10.15
N PHE A 41 3.57 1.44 10.21
CA PHE A 41 3.36 2.42 11.28
C PHE A 41 2.90 1.79 12.59
N LYS A 42 2.19 0.66 12.54
CA LYS A 42 1.78 -0.11 13.72
C LYS A 42 3.00 -0.72 14.42
N GLU A 43 3.94 -1.28 13.66
CA GLU A 43 5.23 -1.76 14.18
C GLU A 43 6.05 -0.65 14.84
N LYS A 44 5.86 0.60 14.40
CA LYS A 44 6.51 1.79 14.97
C LYS A 44 5.73 2.45 16.12
N GLY A 45 4.60 1.87 16.54
CA GLY A 45 3.75 2.42 17.61
C GLY A 45 3.18 3.80 17.28
N LYS A 46 3.05 4.15 15.99
CA LYS A 46 2.53 5.45 15.55
C LYS A 46 1.01 5.44 15.32
N ILE A 47 0.42 4.25 15.15
CA ILE A 47 -1.01 4.00 14.99
C ILE A 47 -1.41 2.66 15.60
#